data_AF-A0A1J3EQZ1-F1
#
_entry.id   AF-A0A1J3EQZ1-F1
#
_cell.length_a   1.000
_cell.length_b   1.000
_cell.length_c   1.000
_cell.angle_alpha   90.00
_cell.angle_beta   90.00
_cell.angle_gamma   90.00
#
_symmetry.space_group_name_H-M   'P 1'
#
loop_
_entity.id
_entity.type
_entity.pdbx_description
1 polymer ?
#
loop_
_entity_poly.entity_id
_entity_poly.type
_entity_poly.pdbx_seq_one_letter_code
_entity_poly.pdbx_strand_id
1 'polypeptide(L)'
;MKSRNKTSAVKRRLRPSYRYYPYTPVVSGKKEMKEEVVRLGVELSLHVAQSMFLLCDNIGTLLGFCNGMRVAARRAATAVGLSESHVVDRLLLVMHHVYFRHIEPKIGVYQDDGEESESVQFESVLKAGGYFLAGLRHLNSAAHSLRGGGKGGRKLTRPVEKMVKKVEEKLGLVEKGVAEANGFDRDAIEPDVLGIWKSLFDVEAKEATETLQAIKNGIISDLFQNTDADLEQV
;
A
#
# COMPACT_ATOMS: atom_id res chain seq x y z
N MET A 1 82.67 -29.38 -15.66
CA MET A 1 81.26 -28.93 -15.53
C MET A 1 80.76 -29.26 -14.12
N LYS A 2 80.44 -28.26 -13.31
CA LYS A 2 79.63 -28.42 -12.08
C LYS A 2 78.90 -27.09 -11.83
N SER A 3 77.59 -27.18 -11.77
CA SER A 3 76.65 -26.05 -11.88
C SER A 3 76.49 -25.27 -10.58
N ARG A 4 76.23 -23.97 -10.73
CA ARG A 4 75.75 -23.05 -9.69
C ARG A 4 74.30 -23.36 -9.36
N ASN A 5 73.96 -23.58 -8.09
CA ASN A 5 72.59 -23.44 -7.60
C ASN A 5 72.50 -22.27 -6.62
N LYS A 6 71.61 -21.34 -6.97
CA LYS A 6 71.32 -20.08 -6.31
C LYS A 6 70.42 -20.33 -5.10
N THR A 7 70.80 -19.83 -3.92
CA THR A 7 69.96 -19.72 -2.73
C THR A 7 68.88 -18.67 -2.99
N SER A 8 67.60 -19.09 -3.02
CA SER A 8 66.46 -18.15 -3.06
C SER A 8 66.13 -17.68 -1.64
N ALA A 9 66.22 -16.37 -1.43
CA ALA A 9 65.75 -15.72 -0.22
C ALA A 9 64.21 -15.77 -0.19
N VAL A 10 63.65 -16.47 0.80
CA VAL A 10 62.21 -16.47 1.08
C VAL A 10 61.83 -15.11 1.62
N LYS A 11 61.20 -14.27 0.79
CA LYS A 11 60.55 -13.02 1.23
C LYS A 11 59.37 -13.38 2.13
N ARG A 12 59.53 -13.22 3.45
CA ARG A 12 58.43 -13.24 4.41
C ARG A 12 57.45 -12.13 4.03
N ARG A 13 56.23 -12.50 3.61
CA ARG A 13 55.14 -11.53 3.39
C ARG A 13 54.72 -10.96 4.75
N LEU A 14 54.89 -9.66 4.94
CA LEU A 14 54.32 -8.92 6.06
C LEU A 14 52.79 -9.05 5.99
N ARG A 15 52.14 -9.51 7.07
CA ARG A 15 50.68 -9.58 7.17
C ARG A 15 50.10 -8.15 7.14
N PRO A 16 49.02 -7.88 6.38
CA PRO A 16 48.35 -6.59 6.46
C PRO A 16 47.78 -6.38 7.86
N SER A 17 48.24 -5.32 8.53
CA SER A 17 47.67 -4.81 9.77
C SER A 17 46.22 -4.40 9.51
N TYR A 18 45.27 -5.10 10.13
CA TYR A 18 43.86 -4.71 10.17
C TYR A 18 43.74 -3.44 11.01
N ARG A 19 43.82 -2.28 10.34
CA ARG A 19 43.48 -0.99 10.93
C ARG A 19 41.95 -0.94 11.03
N TYR A 20 41.42 -1.15 12.22
CA TYR A 20 39.99 -0.94 12.53
C TYR A 20 39.67 0.54 12.28
N TYR A 21 38.92 0.81 11.22
CA TYR A 21 38.34 2.12 10.94
C TYR A 21 36.87 2.04 11.40
N PRO A 22 36.44 2.79 12.43
CA PRO A 22 35.05 2.79 12.82
C PRO A 22 34.27 3.53 11.74
N TYR A 23 33.55 2.78 10.90
CA TYR A 23 32.56 3.37 10.01
C TYR A 23 31.49 4.04 10.86
N THR A 24 31.25 5.31 10.55
CA THR A 24 30.17 6.14 11.07
C THR A 24 28.82 5.41 10.95
N PRO A 25 27.91 5.57 11.92
CA PRO A 25 26.67 4.82 11.91
C PRO A 25 25.76 5.34 10.79
N VAL A 26 25.34 4.44 9.90
CA VAL A 26 24.34 4.65 8.83
C VAL A 26 22.96 4.81 9.48
N VAL A 27 22.73 5.93 10.15
CA VAL A 27 21.44 6.25 10.78
C VAL A 27 20.48 6.90 9.77
N SER A 28 20.98 7.55 8.70
CA SER A 28 20.12 8.32 7.78
C SER A 28 19.22 7.43 6.89
N GLY A 29 19.76 6.31 6.36
CA GLY A 29 19.02 5.49 5.40
C GLY A 29 17.76 4.81 5.95
N LYS A 30 17.65 4.57 7.26
CA LYS A 30 16.46 3.91 7.84
C LYS A 30 15.25 4.84 7.87
N LYS A 31 15.45 6.12 8.20
CA LYS A 31 14.39 7.12 8.26
C LYS A 31 13.87 7.41 6.85
N GLU A 32 14.78 7.67 5.91
CA GLU A 32 14.48 7.88 4.50
C GLU A 32 13.68 6.70 3.91
N MET A 33 14.03 5.46 4.24
CA MET A 33 13.30 4.28 3.76
C MET A 33 11.90 4.13 4.37
N LYS A 34 11.69 4.57 5.61
CA LYS A 34 10.35 4.61 6.21
C LYS A 34 9.48 5.66 5.53
N GLU A 35 10.03 6.85 5.28
CA GLU A 35 9.38 7.93 4.54
C GLU A 35 9.02 7.49 3.12
N GLU A 36 9.92 6.76 2.44
CA GLU A 36 9.68 6.18 1.12
C GLU A 36 8.51 5.17 1.13
N VAL A 37 8.45 4.29 2.13
CA VAL A 37 7.35 3.33 2.30
C VAL A 37 6.03 4.06 2.56
N VAL A 38 6.04 5.10 3.38
CA VAL A 38 4.88 5.97 3.61
C VAL A 38 4.45 6.62 2.30
N ARG A 39 5.37 7.24 1.55
CA ARG A 39 5.07 7.89 0.27
C ARG A 39 4.45 6.92 -0.74
N LEU A 40 5.00 5.72 -0.88
CA LEU A 40 4.47 4.71 -1.78
C LEU A 40 3.12 4.15 -1.31
N GLY A 41 2.89 4.08 0.00
CA GLY A 41 1.59 3.74 0.56
C GLY A 41 0.53 4.80 0.26
N VAL A 42 0.88 6.08 0.38
CA VAL A 42 0.03 7.22 -0.01
C VAL A 42 -0.30 7.13 -1.50
N GLU A 43 0.70 7.00 -2.36
CA GLU A 43 0.51 6.94 -3.82
C GLU A 43 -0.43 5.78 -4.21
N LEU A 44 -0.18 4.59 -3.67
CA LEU A 44 -1.04 3.42 -3.93
C LEU A 44 -2.48 3.65 -3.44
N SER A 45 -2.64 4.31 -2.30
CA SER A 45 -3.96 4.59 -1.73
C SER A 45 -4.72 5.67 -2.50
N LEU A 46 -4.02 6.65 -3.08
CA LEU A 46 -4.61 7.64 -3.98
C LEU A 46 -5.16 6.99 -5.25
N HIS A 47 -4.47 5.98 -5.79
CA HIS A 47 -5.00 5.22 -6.93
C HIS A 47 -6.21 4.37 -6.53
N VAL A 48 -6.24 3.83 -5.30
CA VAL A 48 -7.45 3.16 -4.77
C VAL A 48 -8.60 4.17 -4.64
N ALA A 49 -8.34 5.36 -4.10
CA ALA A 49 -9.33 6.43 -4.03
C ALA A 49 -9.84 6.81 -5.43
N GLN A 50 -8.95 6.99 -6.41
CA GLN A 50 -9.34 7.23 -7.80
C GLN A 50 -10.25 6.12 -8.34
N SER A 51 -9.93 4.85 -8.08
CA SER A 51 -10.82 3.73 -8.43
C SER A 51 -12.16 3.79 -7.71
N MET A 52 -12.22 4.28 -6.47
CA MET A 52 -13.48 4.49 -5.77
C MET A 52 -14.36 5.55 -6.43
N PHE A 53 -13.77 6.64 -6.95
CA PHE A 53 -14.52 7.64 -7.74
C PHE A 53 -14.89 7.15 -9.14
N LEU A 54 -14.11 6.24 -9.74
CA LEU A 54 -14.52 5.60 -10.99
C LEU A 54 -15.73 4.69 -10.81
N LEU A 55 -15.91 4.12 -9.63
CA LEU A 55 -17.00 3.20 -9.34
C LEU A 55 -18.12 3.84 -8.54
N CYS A 56 -18.05 5.14 -8.23
CA CYS A 56 -18.99 5.79 -7.32
C CYS A 56 -20.40 5.91 -7.86
N ASP A 57 -20.57 5.70 -9.17
CA ASP A 57 -21.88 5.63 -9.81
C ASP A 57 -22.64 4.43 -9.21
N ASN A 58 -22.12 3.20 -9.33
CA ASN A 58 -22.77 2.05 -8.72
C ASN A 58 -22.21 1.75 -7.32
N ILE A 59 -23.00 2.06 -6.28
CA ILE A 59 -22.64 1.81 -4.88
C ILE A 59 -22.29 0.35 -4.59
N GLY A 60 -23.03 -0.61 -5.17
CA GLY A 60 -22.77 -2.03 -5.03
C GLY A 60 -21.41 -2.41 -5.62
N THR A 61 -21.08 -1.87 -6.78
CA THR A 61 -19.79 -2.07 -7.45
C THR A 61 -18.63 -1.44 -6.66
N LEU A 62 -18.82 -0.24 -6.12
CA LEU A 62 -17.85 0.44 -5.25
C LEU A 62 -17.57 -0.38 -3.98
N LEU A 63 -18.61 -0.80 -3.26
CA LEU A 63 -18.48 -1.59 -2.04
C LEU A 63 -17.91 -2.97 -2.34
N GLY A 64 -18.31 -3.59 -3.45
CA GLY A 64 -17.75 -4.84 -3.96
C GLY A 64 -16.24 -4.74 -4.21
N PHE A 65 -15.78 -3.66 -4.86
CA PHE A 65 -14.36 -3.37 -5.05
C PHE A 65 -13.62 -3.20 -3.71
N CYS A 66 -14.16 -2.39 -2.79
CA CYS A 66 -13.56 -2.15 -1.48
C CYS A 66 -13.46 -3.45 -0.65
N ASN A 67 -14.48 -4.31 -0.69
CA ASN A 67 -14.46 -5.60 0.00
C ASN A 67 -13.47 -6.57 -0.66
N GLY A 68 -13.42 -6.59 -2.00
CA GLY A 68 -12.44 -7.38 -2.75
C GLY A 68 -11.01 -7.01 -2.36
N MET A 69 -10.71 -5.71 -2.31
CA MET A 69 -9.43 -5.17 -1.85
C MET A 69 -9.13 -5.58 -0.41
N ARG A 70 -10.10 -5.45 0.51
CA ARG A 70 -9.97 -5.88 1.91
C ARG A 70 -9.62 -7.37 2.04
N VAL A 71 -10.41 -8.23 1.41
CA VAL A 71 -10.26 -9.69 1.50
C VAL A 71 -8.90 -10.11 0.93
N ALA A 72 -8.55 -9.57 -0.24
CA ALA A 72 -7.35 -9.97 -0.92
C ALA A 72 -6.07 -9.42 -0.24
N ALA A 73 -6.13 -8.21 0.33
CA ALA A 73 -5.05 -7.66 1.13
C ALA A 73 -4.82 -8.44 2.44
N ARG A 74 -5.90 -8.89 3.12
CA ARG A 74 -5.80 -9.80 4.27
C ARG A 74 -5.16 -11.13 3.90
N ARG A 75 -5.62 -11.77 2.82
CA ARG A 75 -5.03 -13.03 2.34
C ARG A 75 -3.54 -12.88 2.05
N ALA A 76 -3.13 -11.75 1.46
CA ALA A 76 -1.73 -11.45 1.21
C ALA A 76 -0.91 -11.26 2.50
N ALA A 77 -1.49 -10.68 3.55
CA ALA A 77 -0.85 -10.56 4.86
C ALA A 77 -0.69 -11.92 5.55
N THR A 78 -1.74 -12.74 5.58
CA THR A 78 -1.72 -14.08 6.17
C THR A 78 -0.71 -14.99 5.49
N ALA A 79 -0.58 -14.91 4.16
CA ALA A 79 0.41 -15.69 3.41
C ALA A 79 1.87 -15.38 3.77
N VAL A 80 2.13 -14.20 4.36
CA VAL A 80 3.47 -13.79 4.82
C VAL A 80 3.65 -14.07 6.33
N GLY A 81 2.69 -14.77 6.97
CA GLY A 81 2.73 -15.12 8.38
C GLY A 81 2.41 -13.97 9.33
N LEU A 82 1.77 -12.90 8.82
CA LEU A 82 1.40 -11.74 9.62
C LEU A 82 -0.08 -11.85 10.02
N SER A 83 -0.34 -12.01 11.32
CA SER A 83 -1.70 -12.03 11.89
C SER A 83 -2.37 -10.66 11.81
N GLU A 84 -1.58 -9.58 11.91
CA GLU A 84 -2.02 -8.20 11.80
C GLU A 84 -1.13 -7.45 10.81
N SER A 85 -1.76 -6.77 9.85
CA SER A 85 -1.06 -5.94 8.87
C SER A 85 -1.50 -4.50 9.01
N HIS A 86 -0.66 -3.69 9.64
CA HIS A 86 -0.87 -2.25 9.75
C HIS A 86 -1.06 -1.57 8.38
N VAL A 87 -0.47 -2.12 7.31
CA VAL A 87 -0.66 -1.64 5.92
C VAL A 87 -2.12 -1.83 5.47
N VAL A 88 -2.72 -2.98 5.75
CA VAL A 88 -4.14 -3.24 5.43
C VAL A 88 -5.05 -2.35 6.26
N ASP A 89 -4.70 -2.12 7.52
CA ASP A 89 -5.48 -1.25 8.40
C ASP A 89 -5.44 0.22 7.91
N ARG A 90 -4.29 0.73 7.47
CA ARG A 90 -4.20 2.07 6.85
C ARG A 90 -5.01 2.16 5.57
N LEU A 91 -4.98 1.14 4.72
CA LEU A 91 -5.78 1.12 3.51
C LEU A 91 -7.28 1.16 3.83
N LEU A 92 -7.74 0.39 4.83
CA LEU A 92 -9.15 0.39 5.26
C LEU A 92 -9.59 1.77 5.77
N LEU A 93 -8.74 2.44 6.54
CA LEU A 93 -8.99 3.81 6.99
C LEU A 93 -9.11 4.78 5.82
N VAL A 94 -8.26 4.66 4.79
CA VAL A 94 -8.36 5.51 3.59
C VAL A 94 -9.67 5.24 2.84
N MET A 95 -10.01 3.97 2.59
CA MET A 95 -11.27 3.63 1.90
C MET A 95 -12.47 4.20 2.65
N HIS A 96 -12.54 4.00 3.96
CA HIS A 96 -13.61 4.57 4.78
C HIS A 96 -13.66 6.09 4.72
N HIS A 97 -12.53 6.76 4.88
CA HIS A 97 -12.45 8.23 4.84
C HIS A 97 -12.91 8.78 3.50
N VAL A 98 -12.43 8.21 2.39
CA VAL A 98 -12.80 8.62 1.04
C VAL A 98 -14.30 8.43 0.81
N TYR A 99 -14.83 7.28 1.20
CA TYR A 99 -16.24 6.97 1.09
C TYR A 99 -17.11 7.99 1.83
N PHE A 100 -16.97 8.09 3.15
CA PHE A 100 -17.83 8.92 4.00
C PHE A 100 -17.69 10.42 3.74
N ARG A 101 -16.48 10.88 3.45
CA ARG A 101 -16.21 12.33 3.36
C ARG A 101 -16.41 12.89 1.96
N HIS A 102 -16.21 12.07 0.92
CA HIS A 102 -16.17 12.58 -0.45
C HIS A 102 -17.17 11.93 -1.40
N ILE A 103 -17.63 10.69 -1.12
CA ILE A 103 -18.52 9.95 -2.00
C ILE A 103 -19.95 9.93 -1.44
N GLU A 104 -20.17 9.40 -0.24
CA GLU A 104 -21.48 9.28 0.39
C GLU A 104 -22.31 10.58 0.37
N PRO A 105 -21.76 11.77 0.67
CA PRO A 105 -22.54 13.01 0.65
C PRO A 105 -23.07 13.39 -0.74
N LYS A 106 -22.55 12.78 -1.81
CA LYS A 106 -22.96 13.00 -3.20
C LYS A 106 -23.99 11.98 -3.70
N ILE A 107 -24.17 10.85 -3.00
CA ILE A 107 -25.08 9.76 -3.39
C ILE A 107 -26.56 10.17 -3.27
N GLY A 108 -26.88 11.29 -2.63
CA GLY A 108 -28.25 11.81 -2.43
C GLY A 108 -29.05 12.17 -3.70
N VAL A 109 -28.53 11.89 -4.90
CA VAL A 109 -29.20 12.11 -6.20
C VAL A 109 -29.06 10.86 -7.09
N TYR A 110 -29.22 9.65 -6.53
CA TYR A 110 -29.24 8.43 -7.34
C TYR A 110 -30.66 8.11 -7.83
N GLN A 111 -30.85 8.14 -9.16
CA GLN A 111 -32.00 7.52 -9.81
C GLN A 111 -31.56 6.14 -10.25
N ASP A 112 -32.27 5.11 -9.81
CA ASP A 112 -32.08 3.73 -10.21
C ASP A 112 -32.54 3.57 -11.67
N ASP A 113 -31.65 3.85 -12.62
CA ASP A 113 -31.80 3.41 -13.99
C ASP A 113 -31.18 2.02 -14.09
N GLY A 114 -32.02 1.00 -13.83
CA GLY A 114 -31.68 -0.42 -13.70
C GLY A 114 -31.05 -1.09 -14.93
N GLU A 115 -29.93 -0.57 -15.41
CA GLU A 115 -29.05 -1.20 -16.39
C GLU A 115 -27.74 -1.51 -15.68
N GLU A 116 -27.53 -2.79 -15.31
CA GLU A 116 -26.22 -3.36 -14.99
C GLU A 116 -25.34 -3.29 -16.24
N SER A 117 -24.94 -2.08 -16.60
CA SER A 117 -23.93 -1.86 -17.61
C SER A 117 -22.61 -2.23 -16.96
N GLU A 118 -22.01 -3.34 -17.37
CA GLU A 118 -20.59 -3.60 -17.11
C GLU A 118 -19.79 -2.38 -17.57
N SER A 119 -19.52 -1.45 -16.65
CA SER A 119 -18.86 -0.21 -17.02
C SER A 119 -17.45 -0.58 -17.45
N VAL A 120 -17.01 -0.06 -18.59
CA VAL A 120 -15.62 -0.24 -19.08
C VAL A 120 -14.61 0.14 -17.98
N GLN A 121 -15.01 1.05 -17.09
CA GLN A 121 -14.27 1.48 -15.91
C GLN A 121 -14.12 0.37 -14.86
N PHE A 122 -15.16 -0.44 -14.59
CA PHE A 122 -15.08 -1.60 -13.71
C PHE A 122 -14.08 -2.64 -14.21
N GLU A 123 -14.07 -2.90 -15.52
CA GLU A 123 -13.11 -3.83 -16.11
C GLU A 123 -11.67 -3.33 -15.97
N SER A 124 -11.42 -2.02 -16.15
CA SER A 124 -10.12 -1.40 -15.93
C SER A 124 -9.67 -1.48 -14.48
N VAL A 125 -10.57 -1.21 -13.52
CA VAL A 125 -10.29 -1.32 -12.09
C VAL A 125 -9.98 -2.77 -11.70
N LEU A 126 -10.71 -3.75 -12.23
CA LEU A 126 -10.42 -5.17 -12.04
C LEU A 126 -9.05 -5.56 -12.60
N LYS A 127 -8.72 -5.11 -13.82
CA LYS A 127 -7.41 -5.34 -14.44
C LYS A 127 -6.27 -4.72 -13.62
N ALA A 128 -6.48 -3.54 -13.04
CA ALA A 128 -5.53 -2.91 -12.12
C ALA A 128 -5.46 -3.63 -10.75
N GLY A 129 -6.53 -4.31 -10.33
CA GLY A 129 -6.65 -5.05 -9.07
C GLY A 129 -5.48 -5.99 -8.77
N GLY A 130 -4.98 -6.70 -9.79
CA GLY A 130 -3.80 -7.57 -9.63
C GLY A 130 -2.52 -6.82 -9.24
N TYR A 131 -2.33 -5.60 -9.75
CA TYR A 131 -1.17 -4.76 -9.44
C TYR A 131 -1.33 -4.08 -8.08
N PHE A 132 -2.55 -3.66 -7.70
CA PHE A 132 -2.84 -3.21 -6.35
C PHE A 132 -2.45 -4.26 -5.31
N LEU A 133 -2.87 -5.50 -5.52
CA LEU A 133 -2.58 -6.61 -4.62
C LEU A 133 -1.09 -6.93 -4.49
N ALA A 134 -0.39 -6.96 -5.62
CA ALA A 134 1.05 -7.13 -5.62
C ALA A 134 1.75 -5.97 -4.90
N GLY A 135 1.29 -4.74 -5.13
CA GLY A 135 1.79 -3.53 -4.46
C GLY A 135 1.64 -3.61 -2.95
N LEU A 136 0.44 -3.93 -2.46
CA LEU A 136 0.16 -4.09 -1.02
C LEU A 136 0.99 -5.20 -0.39
N ARG A 137 1.18 -6.33 -1.07
CA ARG A 137 2.01 -7.43 -0.58
C ARG A 137 3.47 -6.98 -0.41
N HIS A 138 4.03 -6.30 -1.41
CA HIS A 138 5.39 -5.78 -1.35
C HIS A 138 5.53 -4.70 -0.27
N LEU A 139 4.52 -3.84 -0.13
CA LEU A 139 4.49 -2.77 0.86
C LEU A 139 4.44 -3.33 2.28
N ASN A 140 3.62 -4.36 2.51
CA ASN A 140 3.52 -5.05 3.79
C ASN A 140 4.84 -5.75 4.17
N SER A 141 5.48 -6.42 3.21
CA SER A 141 6.80 -7.02 3.41
C SER A 141 7.88 -5.98 3.74
N ALA A 142 7.87 -4.84 3.03
CA ALA A 142 8.81 -3.74 3.29
C ALA A 142 8.58 -3.11 4.68
N ALA A 143 7.33 -2.82 5.04
CA ALA A 143 6.97 -2.27 6.35
C ALA A 143 7.36 -3.22 7.50
N HIS A 144 7.09 -4.52 7.34
CA HIS A 144 7.48 -5.53 8.33
C HIS A 144 9.00 -5.61 8.50
N SER A 145 9.75 -5.63 7.39
CA SER A 145 11.22 -5.66 7.41
C SER A 145 11.82 -4.45 8.13
N LEU A 146 11.23 -3.26 7.92
CA LEU A 146 11.67 -2.02 8.57
C LEU A 146 11.30 -1.93 10.05
N ARG A 147 10.21 -2.58 10.49
CA ARG A 147 9.85 -2.74 11.91
C ARG A 147 10.80 -3.70 12.63
N GLY A 148 11.15 -4.84 12.02
CA GLY A 148 12.04 -5.87 12.60
C GLY A 148 13.53 -5.48 12.68
N GLY A 149 13.89 -4.23 12.39
CA GLY A 149 15.28 -3.78 12.47
C GLY A 149 16.17 -4.21 11.31
N GLY A 150 15.60 -4.74 10.22
CA GLY A 150 16.35 -5.14 9.04
C GLY A 150 17.10 -3.97 8.37
N LYS A 151 18.20 -4.28 7.67
CA LYS A 151 18.94 -3.28 6.87
C LYS A 151 18.06 -2.82 5.70
N GLY A 152 17.61 -1.57 5.77
CA GLY A 152 16.86 -0.92 4.70
C GLY A 152 17.73 -0.63 3.49
N GLY A 153 17.19 -0.86 2.29
CA GLY A 153 17.81 -0.43 1.04
C GLY A 153 16.76 -0.32 -0.07
N ARG A 154 17.09 0.42 -1.13
CA ARG A 154 16.20 0.71 -2.28
C ARG A 154 15.60 -0.54 -2.93
N LYS A 155 16.21 -1.72 -2.72
CA LYS A 155 15.67 -3.02 -3.19
C LYS A 155 14.32 -3.38 -2.54
N LEU A 156 14.01 -2.84 -1.36
CA LEU A 156 12.76 -3.12 -0.65
C LEU A 156 11.56 -2.39 -1.25
N THR A 157 11.76 -1.14 -1.71
CA THR A 157 10.67 -0.27 -2.20
C THR A 157 10.49 -0.34 -3.72
N ARG A 158 11.54 -0.70 -4.47
CA ARG A 158 11.48 -0.89 -5.94
C ARG A 158 10.32 -1.77 -6.44
N PRO A 159 10.00 -2.92 -5.79
CA PRO A 159 8.86 -3.72 -6.21
C PRO A 159 7.53 -2.98 -6.06
N VAL A 160 7.37 -2.19 -4.99
CA VAL A 160 6.17 -1.38 -4.76
C VAL A 160 6.06 -0.27 -5.80
N GLU A 161 7.14 0.49 -6.02
CA GLU A 161 7.25 1.55 -7.04
C GLU A 161 6.85 1.02 -8.43
N LYS A 162 7.34 -0.17 -8.79
CA LYS A 162 6.98 -0.84 -10.05
C LYS A 162 5.49 -1.19 -10.13
N MET A 163 4.86 -1.59 -9.03
CA MET A 163 3.43 -1.92 -9.03
C MET A 163 2.56 -0.67 -9.10
N VAL A 164 2.93 0.39 -8.38
CA VAL A 164 2.26 1.71 -8.46
C VAL A 164 2.25 2.20 -9.90
N LYS A 165 3.40 2.18 -10.58
CA LYS A 165 3.48 2.58 -11.98
C LYS A 165 2.58 1.74 -12.90
N LYS A 166 2.46 0.44 -12.64
CA LYS A 166 1.58 -0.44 -13.43
C LYS A 166 0.10 -0.17 -13.17
N VAL A 167 -0.27 0.22 -11.94
CA VAL A 167 -1.63 0.67 -11.63
C VAL A 167 -1.92 1.95 -12.40
N GLU A 168 -1.01 2.93 -12.34
CA GLU A 168 -1.11 4.19 -13.09
C GLU A 168 -1.26 3.94 -14.60
N GLU A 169 -0.42 3.08 -15.18
CA GLU A 169 -0.47 2.71 -16.60
C GLU A 169 -1.80 2.02 -16.98
N LYS A 170 -2.43 1.28 -16.06
CA LYS A 170 -3.70 0.59 -16.30
C LYS A 170 -4.92 1.48 -16.13
N LEU A 171 -4.87 2.41 -15.17
CA LEU A 171 -5.94 3.37 -15.00
C LEU A 171 -5.88 4.47 -16.07
N GLY A 172 -4.69 4.82 -16.55
CA GLY A 172 -4.53 5.73 -17.68
C GLY A 172 -5.10 7.15 -17.46
N LEU A 173 -5.00 7.97 -18.50
CA LEU A 173 -5.41 9.39 -18.44
C LEU A 173 -6.91 9.60 -18.64
N VAL A 174 -7.57 8.73 -19.42
CA VAL A 174 -9.02 8.85 -19.70
C VAL A 174 -9.83 8.63 -18.43
N GLU A 175 -9.47 7.61 -17.66
CA GLU A 175 -10.15 7.28 -16.40
C GLU A 175 -9.80 8.30 -15.31
N LYS A 176 -8.64 8.98 -15.40
CA LYS A 176 -8.36 10.15 -14.57
C LYS A 176 -9.38 11.26 -14.79
N GLY A 177 -9.69 11.58 -16.06
CA GLY A 177 -10.69 12.60 -16.39
C GLY A 177 -12.11 12.23 -15.93
N VAL A 178 -12.47 10.95 -16.01
CA VAL A 178 -13.75 10.45 -15.47
C VAL A 178 -13.78 10.59 -13.95
N ALA A 179 -12.75 10.14 -13.24
CA ALA A 179 -12.69 10.25 -11.79
C ALA A 179 -12.79 11.72 -11.35
N GLU A 180 -12.08 12.64 -12.03
CA GLU A 180 -12.15 14.08 -11.79
C GLU A 180 -13.57 14.64 -12.04
N ALA A 181 -14.27 14.18 -13.07
CA ALA A 181 -15.66 14.54 -13.32
C ALA A 181 -16.61 14.05 -12.21
N ASN A 182 -16.32 12.88 -11.63
CA ASN A 182 -16.99 12.35 -10.44
C ASN A 182 -16.53 13.06 -9.13
N GLY A 183 -15.67 14.06 -9.27
CA GLY A 183 -15.19 14.94 -8.21
C GLY A 183 -14.06 14.34 -7.36
N PHE A 184 -13.26 13.45 -7.95
CA PHE A 184 -11.94 13.10 -7.44
C PHE A 184 -11.03 14.33 -7.52
N ASP A 185 -10.56 14.80 -6.37
CA ASP A 185 -9.54 15.83 -6.27
C ASP A 185 -8.36 15.24 -5.49
N ARG A 186 -7.27 14.96 -6.22
CA ARG A 186 -6.06 14.38 -5.65
C ARG A 186 -5.47 15.29 -4.58
N ASP A 187 -5.39 16.59 -4.83
CA ASP A 187 -4.73 17.56 -3.96
C ASP A 187 -5.52 17.78 -2.67
N ALA A 188 -6.85 17.65 -2.73
CA ALA A 188 -7.71 17.69 -1.56
C ALA A 188 -7.63 16.42 -0.69
N ILE A 189 -7.46 15.25 -1.32
CA ILE A 189 -7.47 13.95 -0.62
C ILE A 189 -6.09 13.57 -0.08
N GLU A 190 -5.02 13.93 -0.78
CA GLU A 190 -3.64 13.55 -0.44
C GLU A 190 -3.21 13.92 0.99
N PRO A 191 -3.52 15.13 1.53
CA PRO A 191 -3.14 15.49 2.90
C PRO A 191 -3.74 14.56 3.96
N ASP A 192 -5.02 14.18 3.78
CA ASP A 192 -5.72 13.29 4.71
C ASP A 192 -5.15 11.87 4.64
N VAL A 193 -4.91 11.36 3.43
CA VAL A 193 -4.25 10.07 3.20
C VAL A 193 -2.86 10.05 3.83
N LEU A 194 -2.06 11.10 3.61
CA LEU A 194 -0.74 11.24 4.22
C LEU A 194 -0.82 11.23 5.75
N GLY A 195 -1.82 11.90 6.34
CA GLY A 195 -2.09 11.87 7.78
C GLY A 195 -2.29 10.44 8.30
N ILE A 196 -3.11 9.64 7.62
CA ILE A 196 -3.36 8.23 7.95
C ILE A 196 -2.05 7.42 7.89
N TRP A 197 -1.27 7.59 6.81
CA TRP A 197 -0.06 6.80 6.57
C TRP A 197 1.14 7.17 7.45
N LYS A 198 1.24 8.41 7.94
CA LYS A 198 2.32 8.83 8.86
C LYS A 198 2.42 7.95 10.10
N SER A 199 1.27 7.47 10.59
CA SER A 199 1.19 6.61 11.78
C SER A 199 1.54 5.13 11.53
N LEU A 200 2.04 4.76 10.35
CA LEU A 200 2.37 3.36 10.00
C LEU A 200 3.44 2.74 10.91
N PHE A 201 4.43 3.53 11.31
CA PHE A 201 5.59 3.07 12.08
C PHE A 201 5.54 3.41 13.57
N ASP A 202 4.48 4.05 14.04
CA ASP A 202 4.35 4.43 15.45
C ASP A 202 4.10 3.16 16.30
N VAL A 203 4.88 3.02 17.39
CA VAL A 203 5.00 1.79 18.19
C VAL A 203 4.18 1.85 19.48
N GLU A 204 3.67 3.02 19.88
CA GLU A 204 2.79 3.20 21.05
C GLU A 204 1.36 2.66 20.87
N ALA A 205 1.06 2.06 19.72
CA ALA A 205 -0.26 1.57 19.35
C ALA A 205 -0.65 0.20 19.96
N LYS A 206 -0.16 -0.16 21.16
CA LYS A 206 -0.57 -1.42 21.84
C LYS A 206 -1.82 -1.26 22.70
N GLU A 207 -2.04 -0.12 23.35
CA GLU A 207 -3.34 0.23 23.94
C GLU A 207 -4.35 0.65 22.86
N ALA A 208 -3.86 1.19 21.73
CA ALA A 208 -4.68 1.53 20.58
C ALA A 208 -5.19 0.30 19.79
N THR A 209 -4.71 -0.92 20.05
CA THR A 209 -5.08 -2.10 19.25
C THR A 209 -6.55 -2.46 19.40
N GLU A 210 -7.09 -2.43 20.62
CA GLU A 210 -8.52 -2.71 20.87
C GLU A 210 -9.41 -1.59 20.32
N THR A 211 -9.02 -0.32 20.51
CA THR A 211 -9.73 0.83 19.93
C THR A 211 -9.68 0.83 18.40
N LEU A 212 -8.53 0.50 17.82
CA LEU A 212 -8.34 0.41 16.37
C LEU A 212 -9.08 -0.81 15.79
N GLN A 213 -9.19 -1.90 16.54
CA GLN A 213 -9.99 -3.06 16.18
C GLN A 213 -11.49 -2.76 16.28
N ALA A 214 -11.94 -2.00 17.28
CA ALA A 214 -13.31 -1.51 17.36
C ALA A 214 -13.64 -0.51 16.24
N ILE A 215 -12.74 0.44 15.94
CA ILE A 215 -12.85 1.35 14.79
C ILE A 215 -12.91 0.54 13.50
N LYS A 216 -12.06 -0.47 13.34
CA LYS A 216 -12.06 -1.36 12.18
C LYS A 216 -13.35 -2.15 12.04
N ASN A 217 -13.90 -2.65 13.14
CA ASN A 217 -15.17 -3.34 13.14
C ASN A 217 -16.33 -2.38 12.78
N GLY A 218 -16.29 -1.14 13.27
CA GLY A 218 -17.16 -0.04 12.86
C GLY A 218 -17.06 0.21 11.35
N ILE A 219 -15.86 0.48 10.83
CA ILE A 219 -15.60 0.66 9.40
C ILE A 219 -16.14 -0.50 8.55
N ILE A 220 -15.98 -1.74 9.03
CA ILE A 220 -16.47 -2.92 8.32
C ILE A 220 -18.00 -2.98 8.35
N SER A 221 -18.62 -2.64 9.48
CA SER A 221 -20.06 -2.50 9.60
C SER A 221 -20.58 -1.42 8.64
N ASP A 222 -19.99 -0.24 8.72
CA ASP A 222 -20.38 0.96 7.99
C ASP A 222 -20.27 0.77 6.47
N LEU A 223 -19.19 0.15 5.99
CA LEU A 223 -18.96 -0.07 4.56
C LEU A 223 -19.59 -1.36 4.00
N PHE A 224 -19.80 -2.40 4.81
CA PHE A 224 -20.06 -3.75 4.29
C PHE A 224 -21.20 -4.52 4.98
N GLN A 225 -21.95 -3.94 5.92
CA GLN A 225 -23.12 -4.59 6.53
C GLN A 225 -24.47 -4.07 6.01
N ASN A 226 -24.51 -2.97 5.27
CA ASN A 226 -25.75 -2.49 4.62
C ASN A 226 -26.09 -3.23 3.31
N THR A 227 -25.29 -4.19 2.86
CA THR A 227 -25.55 -4.95 1.62
C THR A 227 -26.53 -6.11 1.75
N ASP A 228 -26.97 -6.46 2.98
CA ASP A 228 -27.89 -7.59 3.21
C ASP A 228 -29.32 -7.15 3.59
N ALA A 229 -29.58 -5.87 3.86
CA ALA A 229 -30.87 -5.40 4.37
C ALA A 229 -31.88 -5.00 3.28
N ASP A 230 -31.43 -4.71 2.06
CA ASP A 230 -32.30 -4.22 0.97
C ASP A 230 -32.73 -5.32 -0.03
N LEU A 231 -32.46 -6.61 0.27
CA LEU A 231 -32.90 -7.74 -0.55
C LEU A 231 -34.05 -8.58 0.06
N GLU A 232 -34.64 -8.18 1.19
CA GLU A 232 -35.79 -8.89 1.79
C GLU A 232 -37.12 -8.10 1.79
N GLN A 233 -37.33 -7.20 0.82
CA GLN A 233 -38.68 -6.69 0.51
C GLN A 233 -38.94 -6.66 -1.00
N VAL A 234 -39.02 -7.85 -1.60
CA VAL A 234 -39.83 -8.12 -2.80
C VAL A 234 -40.72 -9.33 -2.53
#